data_AF-A0A7C9TCL1-F1
#
_entry.id   AF-A0A7C9TCL1-F1
#
_cell.length_a   1.000
_cell.length_b   1.000
_cell.length_c   1.000
_cell.angle_alpha   90.00
_cell.angle_beta   90.00
_cell.angle_gamma   90.00
#
_symmetry.space_group_name_H-M   'P 1'
#
loop_
_entity.id
_entity.type
_entity.pdbx_description
1 polymer ?
#
loop_
_entity_poly.entity_id
_entity_poly.type
_entity_poly.pdbx_seq_one_letter_code
_entity_poly.pdbx_strand_id
1 'polypeptide(L)'
;MEAYKANSLKLTGAIAMGTGVMIGAGIFALTGQVAELAGELFPIAFLVAAIVVAFSAYSYIKMSNAYPSSGGIVMYLEKAYGSGMTTVFCAL
;
A
#
# COMPACT_ATOMS: atom_id res chain seq x y z
N MET A 1 -18.24 -0.14 24.54
CA MET A 1 -16.80 0.12 24.72
C MET A 1 -16.09 -1.21 24.47
N GLU A 2 -15.64 -1.47 23.24
CA GLU A 2 -15.09 -2.78 22.88
C GLU A 2 -13.64 -2.93 23.34
N ALA A 3 -13.40 -4.06 24.02
CA ALA A 3 -12.17 -4.40 24.70
C ALA A 3 -11.00 -4.60 23.72
N TYR A 4 -9.89 -3.93 24.00
CA TYR A 4 -8.62 -4.05 23.29
C TYR A 4 -8.02 -5.46 23.44
N LYS A 5 -7.71 -6.13 22.32
CA LYS A 5 -6.98 -7.41 22.27
C LYS A 5 -5.48 -7.17 22.02
N ALA A 6 -4.63 -7.87 22.77
CA ALA A 6 -3.18 -7.90 22.50
C ALA A 6 -2.92 -8.35 21.05
N ASN A 7 -2.01 -7.65 20.34
CA ASN A 7 -1.75 -7.72 18.88
C ASN A 7 -2.77 -7.04 17.94
N SER A 8 -3.72 -6.23 18.43
CA SER A 8 -4.55 -5.39 17.54
C SER A 8 -3.93 -3.99 17.39
N LEU A 9 -3.50 -3.63 16.18
CA LEU A 9 -3.22 -2.23 15.84
C LEU A 9 -4.56 -1.48 15.82
N LYS A 10 -4.66 -0.41 16.62
CA LYS A 10 -5.78 0.54 16.49
C LYS A 10 -5.72 1.21 15.12
N LEU A 11 -6.85 1.69 14.61
CA LEU A 11 -6.94 2.38 13.32
C LEU A 11 -5.86 3.47 13.16
N THR A 12 -5.62 4.24 14.23
CA THR A 12 -4.58 5.28 14.26
C THR A 12 -3.17 4.72 14.14
N GLY A 13 -2.89 3.57 14.77
CA GLY A 13 -1.60 2.89 14.65
C GLY A 13 -1.37 2.30 13.27
N ALA A 14 -2.42 1.75 12.64
CA ALA A 14 -2.35 1.24 11.27
C ALA A 14 -2.13 2.37 10.26
N ILE A 15 -2.83 3.51 10.42
CA ILE A 15 -2.64 4.70 9.58
C ILE A 15 -1.21 5.21 9.73
N ALA A 16 -0.74 5.42 10.96
CA ALA A 16 0.61 5.94 11.22
C ALA A 16 1.71 5.02 10.67
N MET A 17 1.53 3.70 10.79
CA MET A 17 2.44 2.72 10.21
C MET A 17 2.49 2.83 8.68
N GLY A 18 1.32 2.87 8.02
CA GLY A 18 1.23 2.96 6.56
C GLY A 18 1.82 4.27 6.01
N THR A 19 1.43 5.43 6.57
CA THR A 19 1.95 6.72 6.12
C THR A 19 3.44 6.89 6.44
N GLY A 20 3.91 6.36 7.58
CA GLY A 20 5.34 6.41 7.93
C GLY A 20 6.22 5.71 6.89
N VAL A 21 5.83 4.52 6.45
CA VAL A 21 6.55 3.77 5.41
C VAL A 21 6.48 4.50 4.05
N MET A 22 5.31 5.01 3.66
CA MET A 22 5.14 5.74 2.39
C MET A 22 5.96 7.04 2.34
N ILE A 23 6.00 7.81 3.43
CA ILE A 23 6.80 9.04 3.50
C ILE A 23 8.29 8.70 3.49
N GLY A 24 8.72 7.70 4.27
CA GLY A 24 10.12 7.26 4.33
C GLY A 24 10.66 6.77 2.98
N ALA A 25 9.94 5.84 2.35
CA ALA A 25 10.38 5.23 1.10
C ALA A 25 10.12 6.12 -0.13
N GLY A 26 9.00 6.83 -0.18
CA GLY A 26 8.65 7.65 -1.33
C GLY A 26 9.30 9.04 -1.27
N ILE A 27 8.98 9.80 -0.23
CA ILE A 27 9.36 11.21 -0.16
C ILE A 27 10.85 11.37 0.12
N PHE A 28 11.42 10.64 1.09
CA PHE A 28 12.82 10.87 1.42
C PHE A 28 13.81 10.14 0.50
N ALA A 29 13.45 8.98 -0.05
CA ALA A 29 14.38 8.23 -0.89
C ALA A 29 14.34 8.63 -2.38
N LEU A 30 13.16 8.96 -2.93
CA LEU A 30 13.00 9.11 -4.38
C LEU A 30 12.75 10.54 -4.85
N THR A 31 12.38 11.47 -3.96
CA THR A 31 12.04 12.85 -4.36
C THR A 31 13.17 13.58 -5.08
N GLY A 32 14.44 13.35 -4.70
CA GLY A 32 15.59 13.97 -5.38
C GLY A 32 15.67 13.58 -6.86
N GLN A 33 15.57 12.29 -7.17
CA GLN A 33 15.61 11.79 -8.55
C GLN A 33 14.38 12.22 -9.35
N VAL A 34 13.19 12.17 -8.73
CA VAL A 34 11.95 12.57 -9.38
C VAL A 34 11.92 14.08 -9.64
N ALA A 35 12.48 14.90 -8.74
CA ALA A 35 12.61 16.34 -8.94
C ALA A 35 13.59 16.68 -10.07
N GLU A 36 14.69 15.93 -10.21
CA GLU A 36 15.63 16.11 -11.33
C GLU A 36 14.98 15.78 -12.68
N LEU A 37 14.15 14.73 -12.74
CA LEU A 37 13.45 14.29 -13.95
C LEU A 37 12.23 15.15 -14.30
N ALA A 38 11.43 15.56 -13.30
CA ALA A 38 10.17 16.29 -13.50
C ALA A 38 10.35 17.81 -13.49
N GLY A 39 11.45 18.32 -12.93
CA GLY A 39 11.71 19.77 -12.81
C GLY A 39 10.56 20.51 -12.13
N GLU A 40 10.13 21.60 -12.74
CA GLU A 40 9.06 22.47 -12.22
C GLU A 40 7.67 21.80 -12.20
N LEU A 41 7.49 20.73 -12.97
CA LEU A 41 6.23 19.97 -13.04
C LEU A 41 6.09 18.94 -11.90
N PHE A 42 7.09 18.82 -11.03
CA PHE A 42 7.11 17.87 -9.91
C PHE A 42 5.81 17.85 -9.08
N PRO A 43 5.23 19.00 -8.65
CA PRO A 43 3.99 18.99 -7.87
C PRO A 43 2.79 18.44 -8.64
N ILE A 44 2.71 18.72 -9.94
CA ILE A 44 1.62 18.24 -10.81
C ILE A 44 1.74 16.74 -11.02
N ALA A 45 2.95 16.23 -11.26
CA ALA A 45 3.20 14.79 -11.37
C ALA A 45 2.79 14.04 -10.10
N PHE A 46 3.06 14.62 -8.91
CA PHE A 46 2.64 14.05 -7.63
C PHE A 46 1.11 14.01 -7.47
N LEU A 47 0.42 15.03 -7.96
CA LEU A 47 -1.05 15.12 -7.91
C LEU A 47 -1.69 14.06 -8.81
N VAL A 48 -1.16 13.87 -10.02
CA VAL A 48 -1.60 12.79 -10.93
C VAL A 48 -1.32 11.42 -10.32
N ALA A 49 -0.13 11.21 -9.72
CA ALA A 49 0.20 9.97 -9.04
C ALA A 49 -0.77 9.69 -7.87
N ALA A 50 -1.17 10.71 -7.10
CA ALA A 50 -2.14 10.56 -6.03
C ALA A 50 -3.51 10.07 -6.54
N ILE A 51 -3.97 10.58 -7.68
CA ILE A 51 -5.22 10.12 -8.31
C ILE A 51 -5.11 8.63 -8.69
N VAL A 52 -4.01 8.23 -9.33
CA VAL A 52 -3.78 6.83 -9.73
C VAL A 52 -3.74 5.91 -8.50
N VAL A 53 -3.02 6.31 -7.46
CA VAL A 53 -2.93 5.54 -6.20
C VAL A 53 -4.28 5.43 -5.50
N ALA A 54 -5.16 6.44 -5.58
CA ALA A 54 -6.48 6.38 -4.98
C ALA A 54 -7.35 5.25 -5.56
N PHE A 55 -7.30 5.02 -6.88
CA PHE A 55 -8.00 3.90 -7.52
C PHE A 55 -7.46 2.54 -7.05
N SER A 56 -6.13 2.42 -6.93
CA SER A 56 -5.49 1.22 -6.40
C SER A 56 -5.89 0.98 -4.94
N ALA A 57 -5.85 2.02 -4.10
CA ALA A 57 -6.24 1.95 -2.70
C ALA A 57 -7.71 1.50 -2.53
N TYR A 58 -8.61 2.00 -3.37
CA TYR A 58 -10.01 1.57 -3.37
C TYR A 58 -10.16 0.07 -3.65
N SER A 59 -9.41 -0.44 -4.63
CA SER A 59 -9.40 -1.87 -4.96
C SER A 59 -8.87 -2.71 -3.80
N TYR A 60 -7.82 -2.24 -3.11
CA TYR A 60 -7.29 -2.88 -1.91
C TYR A 60 -8.27 -2.89 -0.74
N ILE A 61 -8.99 -1.80 -0.50
CA ILE A 61 -10.00 -1.72 0.57
C ILE A 61 -11.11 -2.74 0.31
N LYS A 62 -11.61 -2.81 -0.92
CA LYS A 62 -12.68 -3.74 -1.30
C LYS A 62 -12.25 -5.21 -1.12
N MET A 63 -11.01 -5.53 -1.52
CA MET A 63 -10.47 -6.88 -1.37
C MET A 63 -10.18 -7.23 0.10
N SER A 64 -9.65 -6.29 0.89
CA SER A 64 -9.38 -6.47 2.32
C SER A 64 -10.64 -6.73 3.14
N ASN A 65 -11.73 -6.03 2.80
CA ASN A 65 -13.04 -6.28 3.41
C ASN A 65 -13.64 -7.64 3.03
N ALA A 66 -13.37 -8.13 1.81
CA ALA A 66 -13.87 -9.44 1.36
C ALA A 66 -13.05 -10.61 1.94
N TYR A 67 -11.74 -10.43 2.15
CA TYR A 67 -10.82 -11.45 2.64
C TYR A 67 -9.92 -10.90 3.77
N PRO A 68 -10.44 -10.76 5.01
CA PRO A 68 -9.67 -10.25 6.12
C PRO A 68 -8.61 -11.29 6.53
N SER A 69 -7.36 -11.06 6.14
CA SER A 69 -6.22 -11.89 6.51
C SER A 69 -4.93 -11.10 6.64
N SER A 70 -4.06 -11.53 7.55
CA SER A 70 -2.76 -10.90 7.85
C SER A 70 -1.69 -11.12 6.78
N GLY A 71 -1.99 -11.85 5.70
CA GLY A 71 -1.04 -12.22 4.63
C GLY A 71 -0.82 -11.17 3.53
N GLY A 72 -1.59 -10.07 3.52
CA GLY A 72 -1.43 -8.99 2.54
C GLY A 72 -1.70 -9.40 1.08
N ILE A 73 -0.99 -8.76 0.13
CA ILE A 73 -1.12 -8.98 -1.33
C ILE A 73 -0.92 -10.44 -1.73
N VAL A 74 -0.01 -11.15 -1.06
CA VAL A 74 0.30 -12.56 -1.37
C VAL A 74 -0.93 -13.43 -1.21
N MET A 75 -1.80 -13.14 -0.24
CA MET A 75 -3.02 -13.91 -0.02
C MET A 75 -4.09 -13.63 -1.09
N TYR A 76 -4.15 -12.42 -1.63
CA TYR A 76 -5.03 -12.11 -2.76
C TYR A 76 -4.57 -12.83 -4.03
N LEU A 77 -3.26 -12.87 -4.27
CA LEU A 77 -2.67 -13.61 -5.38
C LEU A 77 -2.84 -15.12 -5.21
N GLU A 78 -2.66 -15.65 -4.01
CA GLU A 78 -2.87 -17.08 -3.72
C GLU A 78 -4.33 -17.48 -3.96
N LYS A 79 -5.29 -16.61 -3.64
CA LYS A 79 -6.71 -16.84 -3.92
C LYS A 79 -7.04 -16.78 -5.42
N ALA A 80 -6.36 -15.93 -6.17
CA ALA A 80 -6.60 -15.73 -7.61
C ALA A 80 -5.88 -16.76 -8.49
N TYR A 81 -4.67 -17.19 -8.12
CA TYR A 81 -3.79 -18.06 -8.91
C TYR A 81 -3.56 -19.45 -8.30
N GLY A 82 -4.05 -19.71 -7.08
CA GLY A 82 -3.87 -20.97 -6.36
C GLY A 82 -2.57 -21.04 -5.54
N SER A 83 -2.49 -22.04 -4.67
CA SER A 83 -1.32 -22.28 -3.81
C SER A 83 -0.21 -22.95 -4.61
N GLY A 84 0.63 -22.15 -5.27
CA GLY A 84 1.71 -22.65 -6.12
C GLY A 84 2.87 -21.67 -6.26
N MET A 85 4.03 -22.18 -6.66
CA MET A 85 5.29 -21.45 -6.86
C MET A 85 5.15 -20.26 -7.85
N THR A 86 4.13 -20.30 -8.71
CA THR A 86 3.70 -19.21 -9.61
C THR A 86 3.22 -17.96 -8.87
N THR A 87 2.52 -18.12 -7.75
CA THR A 87 1.99 -17.00 -6.94
C THR A 87 3.13 -16.23 -6.28
N VAL A 88 4.15 -16.94 -5.79
CA VAL A 88 5.34 -16.32 -5.18
C VAL A 88 6.20 -15.61 -6.23
N PHE A 89 6.36 -16.21 -7.42
CA PHE A 89 7.16 -15.62 -8.50
C PHE A 89 6.53 -14.35 -9.09
N CYS A 90 5.19 -14.26 -9.14
CA CYS A 90 4.50 -13.03 -9.57
C CYS A 90 4.33 -11.98 -8.46
N ALA A 91 4.57 -12.34 -7.19
CA ALA A 91 4.42 -11.43 -6.05
C ALA A 91 5.73 -10.71 -5.65
N LEU A 92 6.86 -11.12 -6.21
CA LEU A 92 8.21 -10.62 -5.92
C LEU A 92 8.67 -9.65 -7.02
#